data_AF-A0A068N2H1-F1
#
_entry.id   AF-A0A068N2H1-F1
#
_cell.length_a   1.000
_cell.length_b   1.000
_cell.length_c   1.000
_cell.angle_alpha   90.00
_cell.angle_beta   90.00
_cell.angle_gamma   90.00
#
_symmetry.space_group_name_H-M   'P 1'
#
loop_
_entity.id
_entity.type
_entity.pdbx_description
1 polymer ?
#
loop_
_entity_poly.entity_id
_entity_poly.type
_entity_poly.pdbx_seq_one_letter_code
_entity_poly.pdbx_strand_id
1 'polypeptide(L)'
;MGRYRSPKSKQLTTGIFVVVAMILFQGKDSLYYHNGNGGDNWKIGSPQTHIFNAHQTRSLADLQTQALTLVNRDRQLNNLSPLVADPLITKTAQGHAEDMAKRNFYGHDTPEGKSPTDRYQALGGKGGVGENIVVLPRSPYFSLNYGLVERFQKSWMYSEGHRKNLLTPNYTKFGYGIATNPKTAKVYAVQNFQ
;
A
#
# COMPACT_ATOMS: atom_id res chain seq x y z
N MET A 1 53.06 57.76 -10.18
CA MET A 1 52.79 57.53 -8.75
C MET A 1 51.37 56.96 -8.59
N GLY A 2 51.23 55.63 -8.73
CA GLY A 2 49.96 54.94 -8.53
C GLY A 2 49.77 54.63 -7.05
N ARG A 3 48.63 55.01 -6.48
CA ARG A 3 48.30 54.71 -5.08
C ARG A 3 47.54 53.40 -4.99
N TYR A 4 48.24 52.39 -4.49
CA TYR A 4 47.70 51.13 -3.97
C TYR A 4 46.97 51.42 -2.65
N ARG A 5 45.70 50.99 -2.51
CA ARG A 5 45.04 50.85 -1.22
C ARG A 5 44.08 49.67 -1.25
N SER A 6 44.34 48.73 -0.36
CA SER A 6 43.46 47.68 0.16
C SER A 6 43.79 47.55 1.67
N PRO A 7 42.94 47.02 2.56
CA PRO A 7 41.49 46.87 2.56
C PRO A 7 40.85 47.48 3.84
N LYS A 8 39.52 47.57 3.92
CA LYS A 8 38.81 47.56 5.22
C LYS A 8 37.72 46.50 5.18
N SER A 9 37.94 45.46 5.97
CA SER A 9 37.00 44.41 6.32
C SER A 9 35.72 45.01 6.92
N LYS A 10 34.57 44.77 6.28
CA LYS A 10 33.28 44.84 6.95
C LYS A 10 32.85 43.40 7.23
N GLN A 11 32.84 43.02 8.51
CA GLN A 11 32.16 41.82 8.95
C GLN A 11 30.66 42.00 8.67
N LEU A 12 30.11 41.14 7.81
CA LEU A 12 28.66 40.96 7.66
C LEU A 12 28.25 39.81 8.59
N THR A 13 27.97 40.14 9.84
CA THR A 13 27.01 39.38 10.63
C THR A 13 25.61 39.84 10.23
N THR A 14 24.76 38.87 9.92
CA THR A 14 23.32 38.79 10.27
C THR A 14 22.46 38.35 9.08
N GLY A 15 21.78 37.21 9.28
CA GLY A 15 20.49 36.94 8.64
C GLY A 15 20.55 36.04 7.42
N ILE A 16 20.74 34.73 7.62
CA ILE A 16 20.09 33.76 6.72
C ILE A 16 18.59 33.93 6.97
N PHE A 17 17.94 34.79 6.20
CA PHE A 17 16.51 34.67 5.99
C PHE A 17 16.32 33.42 5.13
N VAL A 18 16.10 32.27 5.78
CA VAL A 18 15.36 31.20 5.13
C VAL A 18 13.97 31.79 4.90
N VAL A 19 13.76 32.33 3.70
CA VAL A 19 12.42 32.62 3.21
C VAL A 19 11.76 31.25 3.08
N VAL A 20 11.15 30.78 4.18
CA VAL A 20 10.09 29.79 4.13
C VAL A 20 9.01 30.46 3.32
N ALA A 21 9.01 30.24 2.02
CA ALA A 21 7.90 30.59 1.16
C ALA A 21 6.71 29.78 1.65
N MET A 22 5.94 30.35 2.60
CA MET A 22 4.55 30.00 2.80
C MET A 22 3.83 30.42 1.52
N ILE A 23 3.93 29.57 0.49
CA ILE A 23 3.05 29.64 -0.65
C ILE A 23 1.68 29.28 -0.10
N LEU A 24 0.80 30.27 -0.08
CA LEU A 24 -0.64 30.12 0.09
C LEU A 24 -1.17 29.24 -1.05
N PHE A 25 -1.01 27.92 -0.92
CA PHE A 25 -1.67 26.93 -1.77
C PHE A 25 -3.10 26.74 -1.26
N GLN A 26 -3.99 27.65 -1.62
CA GLN A 26 -5.41 27.31 -1.65
C GLN A 26 -5.67 26.45 -2.91
N GLY A 27 -5.71 25.13 -2.72
CA GLY A 27 -6.93 24.42 -3.09
C GLY A 27 -6.93 23.48 -4.30
N LYS A 28 -5.86 23.28 -5.08
CA LYS A 28 -5.95 22.35 -6.24
C LYS A 28 -4.81 21.35 -6.46
N ASP A 29 -3.61 21.51 -5.90
CA ASP A 29 -2.46 20.65 -6.24
C ASP A 29 -1.59 20.20 -5.05
N SER A 30 -2.19 19.74 -3.95
CA SER A 30 -1.46 18.98 -2.93
C SER A 30 -1.34 17.51 -3.34
N LEU A 31 -0.36 17.21 -4.20
CA LEU A 31 0.34 15.92 -4.36
C LEU A 31 -0.51 14.63 -4.19
N TYR A 32 -1.31 14.35 -5.22
CA TYR A 32 -2.12 13.15 -5.55
C TYR A 32 -1.93 11.86 -4.71
N TYR A 33 -2.47 11.87 -3.50
CA TYR A 33 -3.17 10.71 -2.97
C TYR A 33 -4.67 11.05 -3.05
N HIS A 34 -5.29 10.78 -4.20
CA HIS A 34 -6.75 10.79 -4.34
C HIS A 34 -7.20 9.42 -4.82
N ASN A 35 -8.06 8.80 -4.03
CA ASN A 35 -8.60 7.48 -4.34
C ASN A 35 -9.83 7.56 -5.25
N GLY A 36 -10.35 8.74 -5.57
CA GLY A 36 -11.62 8.89 -6.29
C GLY A 36 -12.82 8.84 -5.34
N ASN A 37 -14.02 8.96 -5.90
CA ASN A 37 -15.28 8.93 -5.13
C ASN A 37 -15.96 7.54 -5.14
N GLY A 38 -15.38 6.55 -5.80
CA GLY A 38 -16.02 5.26 -6.06
C GLY A 38 -16.95 5.33 -7.27
N GLY A 39 -18.01 4.52 -7.27
CA GLY A 39 -19.04 4.51 -8.31
C GLY A 39 -20.45 4.50 -7.70
N ASP A 40 -21.48 4.38 -8.53
CA ASP A 40 -22.87 4.63 -8.12
C ASP A 40 -23.34 3.81 -6.91
N ASN A 41 -22.80 2.59 -6.73
CA ASN A 41 -23.17 1.66 -5.67
C ASN A 41 -22.03 1.26 -4.73
N TRP A 42 -20.91 1.98 -4.75
CA TRP A 42 -19.78 1.70 -3.87
C TRP A 42 -18.91 2.92 -3.61
N LYS A 43 -18.33 3.00 -2.41
CA LYS A 43 -17.47 4.10 -2.00
C LYS A 43 -16.05 3.61 -1.75
N ILE A 44 -15.08 4.51 -1.93
CA ILE A 44 -13.69 4.33 -1.52
C ILE A 44 -13.28 5.51 -0.66
N GLY A 45 -12.52 5.22 0.40
CA GLY A 45 -12.11 6.27 1.31
C GLY A 45 -10.93 7.07 0.79
N SER A 46 -10.82 8.29 1.31
CA SER A 46 -9.64 9.10 1.13
C SER A 46 -8.40 8.36 1.65
N PRO A 47 -7.25 8.51 0.98
CA PRO A 47 -6.02 7.91 1.46
C PRO A 47 -5.65 8.43 2.85
N GLN A 48 -5.14 7.51 3.67
CA GLN A 48 -4.75 7.70 5.05
C GLN A 48 -3.26 8.08 5.17
N THR A 49 -2.52 8.05 4.07
CA THR A 49 -1.10 8.38 4.02
C THR A 49 -0.88 9.83 3.61
N HIS A 50 0.00 10.54 4.31
CA HIS A 50 0.43 11.88 3.95
C HIS A 50 1.77 11.81 3.20
N ILE A 51 2.09 12.84 2.40
CA ILE A 51 3.29 12.83 1.54
C ILE A 51 4.59 12.50 2.30
N PHE A 52 4.67 12.91 3.57
CA PHE A 52 5.85 12.74 4.41
C PHE A 52 6.04 11.29 4.89
N ASN A 53 4.96 10.52 5.05
CA ASN A 53 5.02 9.15 5.58
C ASN A 53 4.81 8.07 4.52
N ALA A 54 4.30 8.44 3.35
CA ALA A 54 3.90 7.50 2.31
C ALA A 54 5.09 6.83 1.61
N HIS A 55 6.24 7.51 1.55
CA HIS A 55 7.44 7.01 0.85
C HIS A 55 8.44 6.29 1.76
N GLN A 56 8.34 6.49 3.09
CA GLN A 56 9.22 5.85 4.05
C GLN A 56 9.05 4.33 4.01
N THR A 57 10.16 3.60 3.91
CA THR A 57 10.16 2.14 4.00
C THR A 57 9.55 1.67 5.32
N ARG A 58 8.72 0.64 5.27
CA ARG A 58 7.96 0.10 6.39
C ARG A 58 8.32 -1.36 6.63
N SER A 59 8.15 -1.80 7.88
CA SER A 59 8.23 -3.21 8.20
C SER A 59 7.04 -3.97 7.58
N LEU A 60 7.15 -5.29 7.45
CA LEU A 60 6.03 -6.11 6.98
C LEU A 60 4.79 -5.94 7.88
N ALA A 61 4.98 -5.91 9.20
CA ALA A 61 3.89 -5.77 10.18
C ALA A 61 3.16 -4.42 10.03
N ASP A 62 3.90 -3.34 9.77
CA ASP A 62 3.32 -2.02 9.49
C ASP A 62 2.47 -2.07 8.22
N LEU A 63 2.96 -2.70 7.15
CA LEU A 63 2.23 -2.80 5.88
C LEU A 63 0.95 -3.63 6.01
N GLN A 64 0.99 -4.72 6.79
CA GLN A 64 -0.18 -5.53 7.11
C GLN A 64 -1.21 -4.75 7.91
N THR A 65 -0.75 -3.97 8.89
CA THR A 65 -1.61 -3.08 9.70
C THR A 65 -2.25 -2.00 8.83
N GLN A 66 -1.47 -1.38 7.94
CA GLN A 66 -1.99 -0.41 6.98
C GLN A 66 -3.02 -1.05 6.05
N ALA A 67 -2.76 -2.24 5.52
CA ALA A 67 -3.71 -2.94 4.67
C ALA A 67 -5.05 -3.21 5.37
N LEU A 68 -5.02 -3.65 6.64
CA LEU A 68 -6.22 -3.83 7.45
C LEU A 68 -6.99 -2.51 7.64
N THR A 69 -6.29 -1.44 7.97
CA THR A 69 -6.88 -0.10 8.12
C THR A 69 -7.61 0.33 6.85
N LEU A 70 -6.99 0.11 5.69
CA LEU A 70 -7.54 0.53 4.40
C LEU A 70 -8.73 -0.30 3.95
N VAL A 71 -8.70 -1.63 4.12
CA VAL A 71 -9.87 -2.45 3.83
C VAL A 71 -11.03 -2.09 4.75
N ASN A 72 -10.77 -1.86 6.04
CA ASN A 72 -11.83 -1.52 6.99
C ASN A 72 -12.41 -0.12 6.74
N ARG A 73 -11.59 0.85 6.34
CA ARG A 73 -12.05 2.15 5.85
C ARG A 73 -13.07 1.97 4.71
N ASP A 74 -12.71 1.18 3.70
CA ASP A 74 -13.57 1.00 2.53
C ASP A 74 -14.83 0.20 2.89
N ARG A 75 -14.73 -0.83 3.73
CA ARG A 75 -15.89 -1.60 4.23
C ARG A 75 -16.87 -0.72 5.02
N GLN A 76 -16.38 0.10 5.95
CA GLN A 76 -17.22 1.01 6.75
C GLN A 76 -17.97 2.01 5.86
N LEU A 77 -17.31 2.57 4.85
CA LEU A 77 -17.96 3.48 3.89
C LEU A 77 -19.07 2.81 3.07
N ASN A 78 -19.02 1.49 2.93
CA ASN A 78 -20.02 0.67 2.28
C ASN A 78 -20.96 -0.04 3.27
N ASN A 79 -21.04 0.45 4.53
CA ASN A 79 -21.91 -0.05 5.59
C ASN A 79 -21.67 -1.53 5.96
N LEU A 80 -20.42 -1.99 5.86
CA LEU A 80 -20.02 -3.34 6.25
C LEU A 80 -19.25 -3.34 7.56
N SER A 81 -19.38 -4.43 8.33
CA SER A 81 -18.60 -4.64 9.54
C SER A 81 -17.10 -4.72 9.23
N PRO A 82 -16.23 -4.16 10.09
CA PRO A 82 -14.79 -4.28 9.94
C PRO A 82 -14.33 -5.72 10.10
N LEU A 83 -13.28 -6.07 9.37
CA LEU A 83 -12.55 -7.33 9.50
C LEU A 83 -11.55 -7.24 10.65
N VAL A 84 -11.18 -8.40 11.19
CA VAL A 84 -10.12 -8.55 12.19
C VAL A 84 -8.92 -9.26 11.55
N ALA A 85 -7.70 -8.82 11.86
CA ALA A 85 -6.51 -9.54 11.43
C ALA A 85 -6.49 -10.95 12.03
N ASP A 86 -6.34 -11.97 11.19
CA ASP A 86 -6.16 -13.36 11.60
C ASP A 86 -4.74 -13.82 11.25
N PRO A 87 -3.95 -14.32 12.23
CA PRO A 87 -2.56 -14.71 11.99
C PRO A 87 -2.40 -15.82 10.94
N LEU A 88 -3.34 -16.77 10.87
CA LEU A 88 -3.24 -17.90 9.96
C LEU A 88 -3.58 -17.48 8.52
N ILE A 89 -4.60 -16.62 8.36
CA ILE A 89 -4.94 -16.03 7.07
C ILE A 89 -3.79 -15.12 6.58
N THR A 90 -3.22 -14.33 7.48
CA THR A 90 -2.06 -13.47 7.19
C THR A 90 -0.86 -14.29 6.75
N LYS A 91 -0.54 -15.39 7.46
CA LYS A 91 0.52 -16.31 7.07
C LYS A 91 0.28 -16.94 5.69
N THR A 92 -0.97 -17.27 5.38
CA THR A 92 -1.35 -17.84 4.07
C THR A 92 -1.16 -16.81 2.95
N ALA A 93 -1.62 -15.58 3.14
CA ALA A 93 -1.46 -14.50 2.17
C ALA A 93 0.02 -14.16 1.94
N GLN A 94 0.81 -14.06 3.01
CA GLN A 94 2.25 -13.80 2.92
C GLN A 94 2.98 -14.93 2.18
N GLY A 95 2.68 -16.19 2.51
CA GLY A 95 3.27 -17.34 1.84
C GLY A 95 3.01 -17.34 0.33
N HIS A 96 1.79 -16.98 -0.10
CA HIS A 96 1.47 -16.90 -1.54
C HIS A 96 2.16 -15.72 -2.23
N ALA A 97 2.26 -14.56 -1.58
CA ALA A 97 3.01 -13.43 -2.11
C ALA A 97 4.48 -13.79 -2.34
N GLU A 98 5.11 -14.43 -1.35
CA GLU A 98 6.50 -14.91 -1.42
C GLU A 98 6.69 -15.96 -2.50
N ASP A 99 5.72 -16.84 -2.67
CA ASP A 99 5.76 -17.89 -3.67
C ASP A 99 5.70 -17.34 -5.10
N MET A 100 4.71 -16.47 -5.38
CA MET A 100 4.63 -15.71 -6.64
C MET A 100 5.91 -14.92 -6.92
N ALA A 101 6.45 -14.26 -5.89
CA ALA A 101 7.70 -13.52 -6.01
C ALA A 101 8.89 -14.43 -6.33
N LYS A 102 9.09 -15.52 -5.59
CA LYS A 102 10.22 -16.44 -5.74
C LYS A 102 10.21 -17.15 -7.08
N ARG A 103 9.03 -17.59 -7.53
CA ARG A 103 8.85 -18.38 -8.75
C ARG A 103 8.44 -17.56 -9.97
N ASN A 104 8.27 -16.24 -9.81
CA ASN A 104 7.94 -15.29 -10.87
C ASN A 104 6.68 -15.68 -11.68
N PHE A 105 5.65 -16.15 -10.99
CA PHE A 105 4.32 -16.40 -11.56
C PHE A 105 3.29 -15.44 -10.95
N TYR A 106 2.13 -15.33 -11.59
CA TYR A 106 1.01 -14.53 -11.11
C TYR A 106 -0.29 -15.30 -11.34
N GLY A 107 -0.92 -15.76 -10.27
CA GLY A 107 -2.14 -16.58 -10.33
C GLY A 107 -2.68 -16.87 -8.94
N HIS A 108 -3.99 -17.12 -8.86
CA HIS A 108 -4.64 -17.53 -7.62
C HIS A 108 -4.21 -18.92 -7.17
N ASP A 109 -4.08 -19.84 -8.12
CA ASP A 109 -3.56 -21.18 -7.88
C ASP A 109 -2.04 -21.17 -7.98
N THR A 110 -1.39 -22.01 -7.18
CA THR A 110 0.03 -22.30 -7.38
C THR A 110 0.23 -23.07 -8.70
N PRO A 111 1.46 -23.13 -9.25
CA PRO A 111 1.79 -23.98 -10.39
C PRO A 111 1.42 -25.47 -10.21
N GLU A 112 1.33 -25.94 -8.97
CA GLU A 112 0.85 -27.27 -8.59
C GLU A 112 -0.68 -27.39 -8.51
N GLY A 113 -1.41 -26.33 -8.84
CA GLY A 113 -2.88 -26.26 -8.78
C GLY A 113 -3.44 -26.12 -7.37
N LYS A 114 -2.68 -25.59 -6.39
CA LYS A 114 -3.19 -25.38 -5.03
C LYS A 114 -3.90 -24.04 -4.93
N SER A 115 -5.19 -24.08 -4.63
CA SER A 115 -6.05 -22.92 -4.46
C SER A 115 -5.74 -22.13 -3.17
N PRO A 116 -6.26 -20.90 -3.00
CA PRO A 116 -6.14 -20.16 -1.74
C PRO A 116 -6.65 -20.95 -0.53
N THR A 117 -7.73 -21.70 -0.73
CA THR A 117 -8.31 -22.56 0.30
C THR A 117 -7.40 -23.74 0.62
N ASP A 118 -6.79 -24.39 -0.38
CA ASP A 118 -5.84 -25.48 -0.15
C ASP A 118 -4.61 -24.99 0.64
N ARG A 119 -4.08 -23.82 0.29
CA ARG A 119 -2.94 -23.21 1.00
C ARG A 119 -3.28 -22.90 2.46
N TYR A 120 -4.49 -22.40 2.72
CA TYR A 120 -4.96 -22.11 4.07
C TYR A 120 -5.17 -23.38 4.90
N GLN A 121 -5.80 -24.40 4.31
CA GLN A 121 -6.06 -25.68 4.97
C GLN A 121 -4.77 -26.47 5.26
N ALA A 122 -3.76 -26.37 4.38
CA ALA A 122 -2.44 -26.96 4.60
C ALA A 122 -1.74 -26.43 5.86
N LEU A 123 -2.11 -25.22 6.33
CA LEU A 123 -1.61 -24.63 7.57
C LEU A 123 -2.51 -24.93 8.79
N GLY A 124 -3.53 -25.77 8.65
CA GLY A 124 -4.49 -26.11 9.70
C GLY A 124 -5.75 -25.25 9.70
N GLY A 125 -5.96 -24.42 8.68
CA GLY A 125 -7.15 -23.60 8.50
C GLY A 125 -8.39 -24.43 8.18
N LYS A 126 -9.59 -23.89 8.44
CA LYS A 126 -10.87 -24.52 8.13
C LYS A 126 -11.78 -23.56 7.36
N GLY A 127 -12.56 -24.09 6.42
CA GLY A 127 -13.44 -23.30 5.56
C GLY A 127 -12.76 -22.80 4.29
N GLY A 128 -13.47 -21.96 3.54
CA GLY A 128 -12.97 -21.34 2.31
C GLY A 128 -12.24 -20.02 2.58
N VAL A 129 -11.45 -19.59 1.61
CA VAL A 129 -10.74 -18.30 1.62
C VAL A 129 -11.01 -17.55 0.33
N GLY A 130 -11.51 -16.32 0.44
CA GLY A 130 -11.53 -15.36 -0.67
C GLY A 130 -10.16 -14.72 -0.83
N GLU A 131 -9.73 -14.45 -2.06
CA GLU A 131 -8.40 -13.89 -2.33
C GLU A 131 -8.46 -12.77 -3.37
N ASN A 132 -7.74 -11.68 -3.10
CA ASN A 132 -7.31 -10.72 -4.12
C ASN A 132 -5.80 -10.78 -4.26
N ILE A 133 -5.31 -10.77 -5.49
CA ILE A 133 -3.88 -10.68 -5.79
C ILE A 133 -3.64 -9.45 -6.67
N VAL A 134 -2.43 -8.90 -6.61
CA VAL A 134 -1.97 -7.88 -7.54
C VAL A 134 -0.47 -8.00 -7.71
N VAL A 135 0.00 -7.76 -8.92
CA VAL A 135 1.41 -7.61 -9.22
C VAL A 135 1.64 -6.22 -9.81
N LEU A 136 2.65 -5.53 -9.30
CA LEU A 136 3.21 -4.38 -9.99
C LEU A 136 4.46 -4.80 -10.76
N PRO A 137 4.53 -4.50 -12.07
CA PRO A 137 5.73 -4.73 -12.85
C PRO A 137 6.88 -3.86 -12.33
N ARG A 138 8.11 -4.22 -12.73
CA ARG A 138 9.38 -3.58 -12.34
C ARG A 138 9.21 -2.06 -12.23
N SER A 139 9.58 -1.51 -11.07
CA SER A 139 9.85 -0.08 -10.94
C SER A 139 11.07 0.12 -10.04
N PRO A 140 12.06 0.90 -10.49
CA PRO A 140 13.22 1.25 -9.67
C PRO A 140 12.86 2.16 -8.47
N TYR A 141 11.61 2.61 -8.36
CA TYR A 141 11.15 3.55 -7.34
C TYR A 141 10.23 2.91 -6.28
N PHE A 142 10.00 1.60 -6.31
CA PHE A 142 9.15 0.96 -5.30
C PHE A 142 9.97 0.52 -4.08
N SER A 143 9.78 1.24 -2.99
CA SER A 143 10.05 0.74 -1.64
C SER A 143 8.77 0.17 -1.05
N LEU A 144 8.89 -0.83 -0.17
CA LEU A 144 7.75 -1.33 0.59
C LEU A 144 7.34 -0.24 1.59
N ASN A 145 6.28 0.50 1.27
CA ASN A 145 5.83 1.66 2.02
C ASN A 145 4.30 1.79 1.98
N TYR A 146 3.75 2.72 2.77
CA TYR A 146 2.29 2.86 2.85
C TYR A 146 1.66 3.38 1.55
N GLY A 147 2.36 4.23 0.78
CA GLY A 147 1.86 4.70 -0.51
C GLY A 147 1.73 3.59 -1.55
N LEU A 148 2.48 2.49 -1.39
CA LEU A 148 2.33 1.28 -2.20
C LEU A 148 1.08 0.49 -1.79
N VAL A 149 0.84 0.33 -0.49
CA VAL A 149 -0.36 -0.37 0.03
C VAL A 149 -1.65 0.38 -0.36
N GLU A 150 -1.66 1.71 -0.28
CA GLU A 150 -2.77 2.54 -0.79
C GLU A 150 -3.03 2.33 -2.29
N ARG A 151 -1.95 2.25 -3.08
CA ARG A 151 -2.07 1.98 -4.52
C ARG A 151 -2.69 0.62 -4.79
N PHE A 152 -2.27 -0.43 -4.06
CA PHE A 152 -2.87 -1.75 -4.18
C PHE A 152 -4.34 -1.76 -3.75
N GLN A 153 -4.67 -1.14 -2.61
CA GLN A 153 -6.06 -1.01 -2.16
C GLN A 153 -6.93 -0.33 -3.21
N LYS A 154 -6.46 0.80 -3.76
CA LYS A 154 -7.16 1.51 -4.84
C LYS A 154 -7.34 0.60 -6.05
N SER A 155 -6.30 -0.07 -6.52
CA SER A 155 -6.38 -0.99 -7.66
C SER A 155 -7.40 -2.11 -7.45
N TRP A 156 -7.49 -2.68 -6.25
CA TRP A 156 -8.50 -3.70 -5.94
C TRP A 156 -9.91 -3.13 -5.91
N MET A 157 -10.12 -1.98 -5.26
CA MET A 157 -11.45 -1.35 -5.21
C MET A 157 -11.96 -0.94 -6.61
N TYR A 158 -11.08 -0.53 -7.51
CA TYR A 158 -11.46 -0.18 -8.89
C TYR A 158 -11.65 -1.39 -9.83
N SER A 159 -11.25 -2.58 -9.42
CA SER A 159 -11.54 -3.82 -10.15
C SER A 159 -12.80 -4.46 -9.60
N GLU A 160 -13.84 -4.63 -10.41
CA GLU A 160 -15.12 -5.19 -9.96
C GLU A 160 -14.94 -6.57 -9.27
N GLY A 161 -14.16 -7.47 -9.87
CA GLY A 161 -13.91 -8.80 -9.31
C GLY A 161 -13.23 -8.74 -7.94
N HIS A 162 -12.20 -7.92 -7.79
CA HIS A 162 -11.48 -7.78 -6.51
C HIS A 162 -12.31 -7.04 -5.46
N ARG A 163 -13.07 -6.02 -5.88
CA ARG A 163 -13.98 -5.26 -5.01
C ARG A 163 -15.09 -6.14 -4.44
N LYS A 164 -15.62 -7.11 -5.20
CA LYS A 164 -16.61 -8.07 -4.70
C LYS A 164 -16.08 -8.83 -3.48
N ASN A 165 -14.83 -9.28 -3.48
CA ASN A 165 -14.21 -9.92 -2.31
C ASN A 165 -14.11 -8.96 -1.11
N LEU A 166 -13.55 -7.76 -1.33
CA LEU A 166 -13.38 -6.72 -0.30
C LEU A 166 -14.71 -6.36 0.40
N LEU A 167 -15.79 -6.30 -0.38
CA LEU A 167 -17.12 -5.88 0.07
C LEU A 167 -18.08 -7.06 0.29
N THR A 168 -17.57 -8.29 0.41
CA THR A 168 -18.41 -9.43 0.79
C THR A 168 -18.82 -9.28 2.27
N PRO A 169 -20.14 -9.26 2.60
CA PRO A 169 -20.60 -8.96 3.96
C PRO A 169 -20.16 -9.97 5.02
N ASN A 170 -20.13 -11.25 4.65
CA ASN A 170 -19.97 -12.35 5.60
C ASN A 170 -18.52 -12.63 6.02
N TYR A 171 -17.54 -11.98 5.39
CA TYR A 171 -16.16 -12.06 5.86
C TYR A 171 -16.01 -11.33 7.20
N THR A 172 -15.26 -11.94 8.10
CA THR A 172 -14.96 -11.46 9.46
C THR A 172 -13.46 -11.33 9.70
N LYS A 173 -12.63 -12.01 8.90
CA LYS A 173 -11.19 -12.05 9.06
C LYS A 173 -10.46 -11.56 7.82
N PHE A 174 -9.26 -11.05 8.05
CA PHE A 174 -8.39 -10.51 7.01
C PHE A 174 -6.96 -10.97 7.23
N GLY A 175 -6.25 -11.18 6.12
CA GLY A 175 -4.80 -11.30 6.13
C GLY A 175 -4.20 -10.65 4.89
N TYR A 176 -2.99 -10.12 5.06
CA TYR A 176 -2.28 -9.43 3.99
C TYR A 176 -0.87 -9.97 3.83
N GLY A 177 -0.47 -10.17 2.58
CA GLY A 177 0.87 -10.58 2.20
C GLY A 177 1.48 -9.64 1.17
N ILE A 178 2.79 -9.42 1.24
CA ILE A 178 3.53 -8.66 0.24
C ILE A 178 4.96 -9.20 0.12
N ALA A 179 5.45 -9.32 -1.12
CA ALA A 179 6.81 -9.75 -1.40
C ALA A 179 7.35 -9.14 -2.69
N THR A 180 8.66 -8.95 -2.73
CA THR A 180 9.38 -8.45 -3.91
C THR A 180 10.22 -9.56 -4.51
N ASN A 181 10.14 -9.76 -5.83
CA ASN A 181 11.09 -10.61 -6.54
C ASN A 181 12.44 -9.88 -6.64
N PRO A 182 13.54 -10.41 -6.08
CA PRO A 182 14.83 -9.71 -6.03
C PRO A 182 15.51 -9.58 -7.41
N LYS A 183 15.16 -10.43 -8.38
CA LYS A 183 15.74 -10.41 -9.74
C LYS A 183 15.00 -9.43 -10.65
N THR A 184 13.67 -9.41 -10.58
CA THR A 184 12.85 -8.60 -11.49
C THR A 184 12.38 -7.29 -10.88
N ALA A 185 12.53 -7.11 -9.56
CA ALA A 185 11.95 -6.01 -8.79
C ALA A 185 10.41 -5.88 -8.96
N LYS A 186 9.74 -6.98 -9.30
CA LYS A 186 8.27 -7.04 -9.28
C LYS A 186 7.80 -7.15 -7.84
N VAL A 187 6.72 -6.46 -7.50
CA VAL A 187 6.10 -6.55 -6.17
C VAL A 187 4.75 -7.25 -6.30
N TYR A 188 4.52 -8.23 -5.44
CA TYR A 188 3.32 -9.04 -5.37
C TYR A 188 2.64 -8.76 -4.04
N ALA A 189 1.34 -8.51 -4.05
CA ALA A 189 0.54 -8.37 -2.84
C ALA A 189 -0.72 -9.23 -2.90
N VAL A 190 -1.16 -9.68 -1.73
CA VAL A 190 -2.25 -10.62 -1.53
C VAL A 190 -3.13 -10.15 -0.38
N GLN A 191 -4.44 -10.15 -0.57
CA GLN A 191 -5.44 -10.06 0.51
C GLN A 191 -6.20 -11.37 0.58
N ASN A 192 -6.27 -11.97 1.76
CA ASN A 192 -7.12 -13.12 2.03
C ASN A 192 -8.24 -12.76 3.01
N PHE A 193 -9.40 -13.35 2.79
CA PHE A 193 -10.64 -13.10 3.52
C PHE A 193 -11.31 -14.40 3.96
N GLN A 194 -11.92 -14.40 5.14
CA GLN A 194 -12.74 -15.50 5.65
C GLN A 194 -13.91 -14.96 6.46
#